data_AF-A0A958DES6-F1
#
_entry.id   AF-A0A958DES6-F1
#
_cell.length_a   1.000
_cell.length_b   1.000
_cell.length_c   1.000
_cell.angle_alpha   90.00
_cell.angle_beta   90.00
_cell.angle_gamma   90.00
#
_symmetry.space_group_name_H-M   'P 1'
#
loop_
_entity.id
_entity.type
_entity.pdbx_description
1 polymer ?
#
loop_
_entity_poly.entity_id
_entity_poly.type
_entity_poly.pdbx_seq_one_letter_code
_entity_poly.pdbx_strand_id
1 'polypeptide(L)' 'QRFQLASVCPISGGMAAVARESGFLIPLAGSGLRTDGSIHAHRVKSLDWKARKASVVERAPPHIVSQVLECLISVLEDE' A
#
# COMPACT_ATOMS: atom_id res chain seq x y z
N GLN A 1 10.78 -0.51 26.02
CA GLN A 1 11.15 -0.89 24.64
C GLN A 1 10.49 0.11 23.70
N ARG A 2 11.21 0.73 22.74
CA ARG A 2 10.64 1.76 21.85
C ARG A 2 9.96 1.08 20.65
N PHE A 3 8.74 1.49 20.30
CA PHE A 3 8.04 0.99 19.13
C PHE A 3 8.82 1.28 17.85
N GLN A 4 8.84 0.33 16.91
CA GLN A 4 9.40 0.50 15.57
C GLN A 4 8.26 0.59 14.56
N LEU A 5 7.61 1.76 14.54
CA LEU A 5 6.43 1.99 13.72
C LEU A 5 6.80 2.20 12.25
N ALA A 6 5.99 1.65 11.37
CA ALA A 6 5.98 1.90 9.93
C ALA A 6 4.56 2.19 9.45
N SER A 7 4.42 3.17 8.56
CA SER A 7 3.18 3.38 7.81
C SER A 7 3.11 2.36 6.67
N VAL A 8 2.01 1.62 6.60
CA VAL A 8 1.82 0.54 5.63
C VAL A 8 0.45 0.63 4.95
N CYS A 9 0.41 0.22 3.68
CA CYS A 9 -0.84 -0.01 2.95
C CYS A 9 -1.03 -1.53 2.77
N PRO A 10 -2.21 -2.10 3.11
CA PRO A 10 -2.48 -3.51 2.91
C PRO A 10 -2.52 -3.89 1.43
N ILE A 11 -2.12 -5.13 1.12
CA ILE A 11 -2.25 -5.73 -0.20
C ILE A 11 -3.25 -6.90 -0.09
N SER A 12 -4.20 -7.00 -1.01
CA SER A 12 -5.11 -8.14 -1.08
C SER A 12 -5.48 -8.49 -2.52
N GLY A 13 -5.76 -9.77 -2.79
CA GLY A 13 -6.22 -10.29 -4.09
C GLY A 13 -7.75 -10.47 -4.20
N GLY A 14 -8.52 -10.06 -3.19
CA GLY A 14 -9.98 -10.24 -3.11
C GLY A 14 -10.80 -9.17 -3.87
N MET A 15 -12.13 -9.33 -3.91
CA MET A 15 -13.11 -8.56 -4.71
C MET A 15 -12.83 -7.05 -4.80
N ALA A 16 -12.22 -6.67 -5.93
CA ALA A 16 -11.85 -5.31 -6.32
C ALA A 16 -12.96 -4.56 -7.09
N ALA A 17 -14.23 -4.95 -6.97
CA ALA A 17 -15.32 -4.32 -7.73
C ALA A 17 -15.63 -2.91 -7.21
N VAL A 18 -15.64 -2.69 -5.88
CA VAL A 18 -16.06 -1.42 -5.25
C VAL A 18 -14.93 -0.39 -5.13
N ALA A 19 -13.65 -0.81 -5.13
CA ALA A 19 -12.51 0.09 -4.95
C ALA A 19 -11.83 0.52 -6.27
N ARG A 20 -12.28 -0.02 -7.42
CA ARG A 20 -11.84 0.43 -8.74
C ARG A 20 -12.33 1.83 -9.09
N GLU A 21 -13.47 2.25 -8.54
CA GLU A 21 -14.11 3.54 -8.87
C GLU A 21 -13.52 4.73 -8.11
N SER A 22 -12.77 4.52 -7.01
CA SER A 22 -12.30 5.59 -6.14
C SER A 22 -10.82 5.98 -6.31
N GLY A 23 -10.08 5.36 -7.23
CA GLY A 23 -8.66 5.70 -7.50
C GLY A 23 -7.65 5.26 -6.42
N PHE A 24 -8.10 4.85 -5.22
CA PHE A 24 -7.24 4.44 -4.10
C PHE A 24 -6.82 2.96 -4.12
N LEU A 25 -7.06 2.26 -5.23
CA LEU A 25 -6.69 0.86 -5.43
C LEU A 25 -5.67 0.75 -6.56
N ILE A 26 -4.44 0.40 -6.21
CA ILE A 26 -3.33 0.37 -7.16
C ILE A 26 -3.00 -1.09 -7.47
N PRO A 27 -3.31 -1.59 -8.69
CA PRO A 27 -3.03 -2.97 -9.06
C PRO A 27 -1.52 -3.20 -9.20
N LEU A 28 -1.03 -4.35 -8.72
CA LEU A 28 0.36 -4.78 -8.91
C LEU A 28 0.56 -5.58 -10.19
N ALA A 29 -0.52 -5.93 -10.89
CA ALA A 29 -0.46 -6.64 -12.16
C ALA A 29 0.35 -5.84 -13.19
N GLY A 30 1.30 -6.51 -13.87
CA GLY A 30 2.17 -5.87 -14.87
C GLY A 30 3.37 -5.09 -14.29
N SER A 31 3.54 -5.05 -12.96
CA SER A 31 4.67 -4.34 -12.32
C SER A 31 6.00 -5.11 -12.30
N GLY A 32 5.99 -6.40 -12.70
CA GLY A 32 7.15 -7.28 -12.64
C GLY A 32 7.49 -7.80 -11.24
N LEU A 33 6.62 -7.55 -10.25
CA LEU A 33 6.75 -8.06 -8.89
C LEU A 33 6.29 -9.52 -8.77
N ARG A 34 6.82 -10.23 -7.76
CA ARG A 34 6.31 -11.54 -7.34
C ARG A 34 5.00 -11.39 -6.55
N THR A 35 4.86 -10.32 -5.79
CA THR A 35 3.65 -9.99 -5.02
C THR A 35 2.51 -9.63 -5.96
N ASP A 36 1.34 -10.26 -5.77
CA ASP A 36 0.13 -10.05 -6.55
C ASP A 36 -0.95 -9.29 -5.78
N GLY A 37 -2.07 -9.02 -6.45
CA GLY A 37 -3.20 -8.28 -5.90
C GLY A 37 -3.09 -6.76 -6.09
N SER A 38 -3.72 -6.03 -5.20
CA SER A 38 -3.77 -4.56 -5.24
C SER A 38 -3.43 -3.94 -3.91
N ILE A 39 -2.73 -2.81 -3.93
CA ILE A 39 -2.48 -1.97 -2.77
C ILE A 39 -3.75 -1.16 -2.45
N HIS A 40 -4.19 -1.21 -1.20
CA HIS A 40 -5.32 -0.43 -0.69
C HIS A 40 -4.81 0.84 0.00
N ALA A 41 -4.56 1.91 -0.76
CA ALA A 41 -4.00 3.17 -0.23
C ALA A 41 -4.92 3.83 0.83
N HIS A 42 -6.25 3.73 0.64
CA HIS A 42 -7.26 4.20 1.60
C HIS A 42 -7.30 3.44 2.94
N ARG A 43 -6.51 2.37 3.11
CA ARG A 43 -6.43 1.57 4.33
C ARG A 43 -5.06 1.69 5.01
N VAL A 44 -4.42 2.87 4.94
CA VAL A 44 -3.14 3.14 5.59
C VAL A 44 -3.21 2.89 7.10
N LYS A 45 -2.15 2.27 7.66
CA LYS A 45 -2.04 1.95 9.10
C LYS A 45 -0.63 2.19 9.59
N SER A 46 -0.49 2.59 10.86
CA SER A 46 0.80 2.60 11.57
C SER A 46 0.94 1.31 12.39
N LEU A 47 1.96 0.49 12.09
CA LEU A 47 2.17 -0.80 12.73
C LEU A 47 3.62 -0.94 13.21
N ASP A 48 3.83 -1.59 14.36
CA ASP A 48 5.18 -2.02 14.77
C ASP A 48 5.61 -3.24 13.94
N TRP A 49 6.54 -3.04 13.01
CA TRP A 49 6.98 -4.09 12.09
C TRP A 49 7.88 -5.13 12.76
N LYS A 50 8.62 -4.74 13.81
CA LYS A 50 9.49 -5.68 14.54
C LYS A 50 8.68 -6.58 15.45
N ALA A 51 7.69 -6.04 16.17
CA ALA A 51 6.78 -6.81 17.00
C ALA A 51 5.97 -7.82 16.17
N ARG A 52 5.61 -7.45 14.93
CA ARG A 52 4.94 -8.34 13.96
C ARG A 52 5.87 -9.29 13.21
N LYS A 53 7.18 -9.25 13.49
CA LYS A 53 8.20 -10.09 12.83
C LYS A 53 8.15 -10.00 11.30
N ALA A 54 7.97 -8.79 10.78
CA ALA A 54 7.90 -8.57 9.33
C ALA A 54 9.20 -9.03 8.63
N SER A 55 9.06 -9.55 7.42
CA SER A 55 10.17 -9.91 6.54
C SER A 55 10.08 -9.12 5.24
N VAL A 56 11.24 -8.87 4.61
CA VAL A 56 11.29 -8.21 3.31
C VAL A 56 11.05 -9.26 2.23
N VAL A 57 9.96 -9.12 1.49
CA VAL A 57 9.59 -10.01 0.39
C VAL A 57 10.31 -9.57 -0.89
N GLU A 58 10.16 -8.30 -1.26
CA GLU A 58 10.73 -7.68 -2.46
C GLU A 58 10.65 -6.16 -2.34
N ARG A 59 11.12 -5.44 -3.37
CA ARG A 59 11.07 -3.97 -3.44
C ARG A 59 10.16 -3.54 -4.59
N ALA A 60 9.17 -2.72 -4.29
CA ALA A 60 8.29 -2.14 -5.30
C ALA A 60 9.07 -1.21 -6.26
N PRO A 61 8.69 -1.14 -7.55
CA PRO A 61 9.26 -0.17 -8.47
C PRO A 61 8.93 1.27 -8.05
N PRO A 62 9.77 2.27 -8.40
CA PRO A 62 9.54 3.67 -8.03
C PRO A 62 8.16 4.19 -8.43
N HIS A 63 7.67 3.83 -9.63
CA HIS A 63 6.37 4.30 -10.13
C HIS A 63 5.19 3.83 -9.27
N ILE A 64 5.24 2.62 -8.69
CA ILE A 64 4.20 2.13 -7.77
C ILE A 64 4.22 2.94 -6.48
N VAL A 65 5.42 3.24 -5.96
CA VAL A 65 5.57 4.05 -4.75
C VAL A 65 5.01 5.46 -4.98
N SER A 66 5.29 6.08 -6.12
CA SER A 66 4.74 7.39 -6.50
C SER A 66 3.21 7.38 -6.52
N GLN A 67 2.57 6.40 -7.16
CA GLN A 67 1.11 6.29 -7.20
C GLN A 67 0.47 6.17 -5.81
N VAL A 68 1.10 5.43 -4.89
CA VAL A 68 0.63 5.34 -3.50
C VAL A 68 0.73 6.69 -2.80
N LEU A 69 1.85 7.41 -2.99
CA LEU A 69 2.04 8.71 -2.36
C LEU A 69 1.04 9.75 -2.89
N GLU A 70 0.79 9.78 -4.19
CA GLU A 70 -0.23 10.67 -4.81
C GLU A 70 -1.61 10.44 -4.18
N CYS A 71 -2.00 9.17 -4.00
CA CYS A 71 -3.24 8.82 -3.30
C CYS A 71 -3.28 9.31 -1.84
N LEU A 72 -2.16 9.22 -1.12
CA LEU A 72 -2.12 9.66 0.28
C LEU A 72 -2.13 11.19 0.38
N ILE A 73 -1.43 11.86 -0.53
CA ILE A 73 -1.40 13.32 -0.62
C ILE A 73 -2.81 13.85 -0.91
N SER A 74 -3.53 13.27 -1.87
CA SER A 74 -4.90 13.72 -2.23
C SER A 74 -5.93 13.57 -1.10
N VAL A 75 -5.63 12.81 -0.06
CA VAL A 75 -6.49 12.67 1.14
C VAL A 75 -6.09 13.65 2.24
N LEU A 76 -4.83 14.07 2.26
CA LEU A 76 -4.27 14.95 3.29
C LEU A 76 -4.30 16.42 2.89
N GLU A 77 -4.28 16.70 1.60
CA GLU A 77 -4.47 18.04 1.05
C GLU A 77 -5.98 18.25 0.84
N ASP A 78 -6.57 19.17 1.60
CA ASP A 78 -7.87 19.75 1.27
C ASP A 78 -7.71 20.58 -0.02
N GLU A 79 -8.63 20.42 -0.99
CA GLU A 79 -8.86 21.50 -1.97
C GLU A 79 -9.59 22.69 -1.29
#